data_AF-A0A1T5LIY6-F1
#
_entry.id   AF-A0A1T5LIY6-F1
#
_cell.length_a   1.000
_cell.length_b   1.000
_cell.length_c   1.000
_cell.angle_alpha   90.00
_cell.angle_beta   90.00
_cell.angle_gamma   90.00
#
_symmetry.space_group_name_H-M   'P 1'
#
loop_
_entity.id
_entity.type
_entity.pdbx_description
1 polymer ?
#
loop_
_entity_poly.entity_id
_entity_poly.type
_entity_poly.pdbx_seq_one_letter_code
_entity_poly.pdbx_strand_id
1 'polypeptide(L)'
;MNARRGRPQGGPHPRQVPGYAEARRAGGLPVVPDQPPELAVRPTANGLFLRFVAFAAGGLVAILAVVLLMDPLGVPGAWQAPVFGVLGLTWFVLLFRRLAAVGRQSAAELQRGYTTLVLDFGGFWVGEGPLTLSGDMRAAWDYRGTWHLNHRDGHVLRAPDRSIDPPGMYPSPHRPGQYELWTGATWLGHYAD
;
A
#
# COMPACT_ATOMS: atom_id res chain seq x y z
N MET A 1 30.21 -23.94 4.40
CA MET A 1 29.23 -24.50 3.44
C MET A 1 27.84 -24.43 4.06
N ASN A 2 26.97 -23.59 3.50
CA ASN A 2 25.54 -23.87 3.34
C ASN A 2 24.93 -22.72 2.56
N ALA A 3 25.05 -22.84 1.23
CA ALA A 3 24.32 -22.03 0.28
C ALA A 3 22.82 -22.32 0.46
N ARG A 4 22.14 -21.48 1.24
CA ARG A 4 20.68 -21.36 1.13
C ARG A 4 20.40 -20.69 -0.21
N ARG A 5 20.33 -21.50 -1.26
CA ARG A 5 19.66 -21.16 -2.51
C ARG A 5 18.20 -20.90 -2.15
N GLY A 6 17.87 -19.63 -1.87
CA GLY A 6 16.49 -19.19 -1.79
C GLY A 6 15.83 -19.54 -3.12
N ARG A 7 14.73 -20.30 -3.07
CA ARG A 7 13.83 -20.43 -4.21
C ARG A 7 13.48 -19.02 -4.71
N PRO A 8 13.28 -18.80 -6.01
CA PRO A 8 12.69 -17.55 -6.49
C PRO A 8 11.27 -17.47 -5.93
N GLN A 9 11.10 -16.77 -4.81
CA GLN A 9 9.80 -16.29 -4.35
C GLN A 9 9.53 -15.01 -5.11
N GLY A 10 8.65 -15.10 -6.10
CA GLY A 10 8.35 -14.01 -7.02
C GLY A 10 8.29 -14.59 -8.42
N GLY A 11 7.12 -14.49 -9.05
CA GLY A 11 6.89 -14.94 -10.42
C GLY A 11 7.84 -14.29 -11.44
N PRO A 12 7.53 -14.40 -12.75
CA PRO A 12 8.40 -13.83 -13.78
C PRO A 12 8.61 -12.32 -13.54
N HIS A 13 9.81 -11.84 -13.83
CA HIS A 13 10.12 -10.42 -13.74
C HIS A 13 9.21 -9.62 -14.70
N PRO A 14 8.74 -8.39 -14.39
CA PRO A 14 7.77 -7.66 -15.22
C PRO A 14 8.13 -7.58 -16.71
N ARG A 15 9.41 -7.34 -17.03
CA ARG A 15 9.92 -7.30 -18.43
C ARG A 15 9.74 -8.61 -19.22
N GLN A 16 9.56 -9.73 -18.54
CA GLN A 16 9.39 -11.06 -19.14
C GLN A 16 7.91 -11.42 -19.35
N VAL A 17 6.98 -10.61 -18.82
CA VAL A 17 5.55 -10.89 -18.91
C VAL A 17 5.01 -10.51 -20.30
N PRO A 18 4.18 -11.37 -20.92
CA PRO A 18 3.47 -11.02 -22.15
C PRO A 18 2.72 -9.69 -22.03
N GLY A 19 2.76 -8.88 -23.08
CA GLY A 19 2.13 -7.55 -23.08
C GLY A 19 3.00 -6.42 -22.51
N TYR A 20 4.15 -6.71 -21.87
CA TYR A 20 5.03 -5.66 -21.35
C TYR A 20 5.48 -4.67 -22.43
N ALA A 21 5.94 -5.16 -23.59
CA ALA A 21 6.40 -4.31 -24.68
C ALA A 21 5.26 -3.47 -25.31
N GLU A 22 4.02 -3.97 -25.26
CA GLU A 22 2.84 -3.24 -25.72
C GLU A 22 2.43 -2.17 -24.71
N ALA A 23 2.31 -2.52 -23.43
CA ALA A 23 2.05 -1.59 -22.34
C ALA A 23 3.10 -0.47 -22.27
N ARG A 24 4.37 -0.80 -22.53
CA ARG A 24 5.46 0.20 -22.62
C ARG A 24 5.21 1.19 -23.76
N ARG A 25 4.83 0.71 -24.94
CA ARG A 25 4.53 1.58 -26.10
C ARG A 25 3.27 2.42 -25.88
N ALA A 26 2.28 1.87 -25.17
CA ALA A 26 1.05 2.56 -24.82
C ALA A 26 1.21 3.56 -23.63
N GLY A 27 2.37 3.56 -22.96
CA GLY A 27 2.60 4.43 -21.79
C GLY A 27 1.86 3.98 -20.52
N GLY A 28 1.43 2.72 -20.44
CA GLY A 28 0.69 2.15 -19.31
C GLY A 28 1.57 1.61 -18.17
N LEU A 29 2.89 1.60 -18.36
CA LEU A 29 3.86 1.16 -17.34
C LEU A 29 4.24 2.31 -16.39
N PRO A 30 4.76 2.01 -15.18
CA PRO A 30 5.28 3.05 -14.31
C PRO A 30 6.43 3.79 -15.00
N VAL A 31 6.35 5.13 -15.04
CA VAL A 31 7.36 5.97 -15.69
C VAL A 31 8.16 6.71 -14.64
N VAL A 32 9.46 6.42 -14.55
CA VAL A 32 10.40 7.11 -13.65
C VAL A 32 11.19 8.14 -14.44
N PRO A 33 10.86 9.44 -14.37
CA PRO A 33 11.54 10.48 -15.13
C PRO A 33 13.00 10.64 -14.71
N ASP A 34 13.83 11.17 -15.61
CA ASP A 34 15.27 11.41 -15.37
C ASP A 34 15.51 12.48 -14.30
N GLN A 35 14.61 13.46 -14.22
CA GLN A 35 14.58 14.49 -13.20
C GLN A 35 13.47 14.19 -12.18
N PRO A 36 13.60 14.67 -10.93
CA PRO A 36 12.57 14.44 -9.92
C PRO A 36 11.24 15.06 -10.36
N PRO A 37 10.14 14.29 -10.35
CA PRO A 37 8.82 14.80 -10.70
C PRO A 37 8.27 15.71 -9.60
N GLU A 38 7.35 16.60 -9.97
CA GLU A 38 6.54 17.33 -8.99
C GLU A 38 5.53 16.41 -8.29
N LEU A 39 5.03 16.83 -7.12
CA LEU A 39 3.94 16.15 -6.39
C LEU A 39 2.59 16.28 -7.12
N ALA A 40 2.45 15.56 -8.23
CA ALA A 40 1.28 15.57 -9.11
C ALA A 40 0.04 14.86 -8.50
N VAL A 41 0.23 14.01 -7.48
CA VAL A 41 -0.80 13.16 -6.91
C VAL A 41 -1.13 13.68 -5.52
N ARG A 42 -2.30 14.33 -5.39
CA ARG A 42 -2.74 14.94 -4.13
C ARG A 42 -4.13 14.41 -3.71
N PRO A 43 -4.36 14.17 -2.41
CA PRO A 43 -3.38 14.22 -1.31
C PRO A 43 -2.30 13.13 -1.46
N THR A 44 -1.08 13.34 -0.97
CA THR A 44 -0.01 12.33 -1.05
C THR A 44 -0.35 11.06 -0.25
N ALA A 45 0.18 9.91 -0.63
CA ALA A 45 0.02 8.63 0.06
C ALA A 45 0.46 8.73 1.53
N ASN A 46 1.61 9.35 1.81
CA ASN A 46 2.07 9.56 3.19
C ASN A 46 1.15 10.51 3.97
N GLY A 47 0.69 11.60 3.35
CA GLY A 47 -0.33 12.48 3.96
C GLY A 47 -1.63 11.75 4.31
N LEU A 48 -2.11 10.83 3.45
CA LEU A 48 -3.25 9.98 3.76
C LEU A 48 -2.93 8.96 4.86
N PHE A 49 -1.73 8.40 4.86
CA PHE A 49 -1.27 7.45 5.88
C PHE A 49 -1.21 8.11 7.26
N LEU A 50 -0.66 9.32 7.38
CA LEU A 50 -0.66 10.08 8.63
C LEU A 50 -2.08 10.37 9.13
N ARG A 51 -3.01 10.70 8.22
CA ARG A 51 -4.43 10.86 8.57
C ARG A 51 -5.07 9.54 9.02
N PHE A 52 -4.67 8.42 8.41
CA PHE A 52 -5.09 7.09 8.84
C PHE A 52 -4.58 6.76 10.25
N VAL A 53 -3.29 6.99 10.52
CA VAL A 53 -2.69 6.77 11.85
C VAL A 53 -3.38 7.64 12.91
N ALA A 54 -3.59 8.93 12.62
CA ALA A 54 -4.30 9.83 13.53
C ALA A 54 -5.74 9.37 13.79
N PHE A 55 -6.45 8.90 12.77
CA PHE A 55 -7.79 8.33 12.91
C PHE A 55 -7.81 7.03 13.71
N ALA A 56 -6.82 6.16 13.52
CA ALA A 56 -6.68 4.92 14.28
C ALA A 56 -6.44 5.21 15.76
N ALA A 57 -5.44 6.03 16.07
CA ALA A 57 -5.13 6.40 17.46
C ALA A 57 -6.31 7.15 18.12
N GLY A 58 -6.86 8.16 17.43
CA GLY A 58 -7.99 8.94 17.95
C GLY A 58 -9.26 8.12 18.13
N GLY A 59 -9.56 7.19 17.22
CA GLY A 59 -10.71 6.30 17.34
C GLY A 59 -10.59 5.33 18.51
N LEU A 60 -9.40 4.79 18.78
CA LEU A 60 -9.16 3.95 19.96
C LEU A 60 -9.39 4.72 21.26
N VAL A 61 -8.84 5.94 21.35
CA VAL A 61 -9.05 6.83 22.51
C VAL A 61 -10.53 7.19 22.67
N ALA A 62 -11.24 7.47 21.58
CA ALA A 62 -12.67 7.77 21.61
C ALA A 62 -13.50 6.57 22.07
N ILE A 63 -13.21 5.36 21.59
CA ILE A 63 -13.88 4.12 22.05
C ILE A 63 -13.64 3.91 23.54
N LEU A 64 -12.40 4.07 24.01
CA LEU A 64 -12.07 3.94 25.44
C LEU A 64 -12.82 4.99 26.28
N ALA A 65 -12.85 6.24 25.82
CA ALA A 65 -13.59 7.30 26.50
C ALA A 65 -15.09 6.98 26.58
N VAL A 66 -15.69 6.46 25.51
CA VAL A 66 -17.09 6.00 25.53
C VAL A 66 -17.28 4.92 26.58
N VAL A 67 -16.41 3.90 26.64
CA VAL A 67 -16.47 2.83 27.64
C VAL A 67 -16.44 3.38 29.07
N LEU A 68 -15.48 4.26 29.36
CA LEU A 68 -15.33 4.88 30.69
C LEU A 68 -16.53 5.79 31.06
N LEU A 69 -17.26 6.30 30.07
CA LEU A 69 -18.43 7.15 30.28
C LEU A 69 -19.75 6.34 30.38
N MET A 70 -19.78 5.05 30.05
CA MET A 70 -21.04 4.28 30.08
C MET A 70 -21.61 4.13 31.49
N ASP A 71 -20.75 3.81 32.46
CA ASP A 71 -21.13 3.66 33.86
C ASP A 71 -21.61 4.97 34.50
N PRO A 72 -20.90 6.12 34.40
CA PRO A 72 -21.38 7.37 34.99
C PRO A 72 -22.64 7.92 34.29
N LEU A 73 -22.90 7.53 33.04
CA LEU A 73 -24.14 7.87 32.33
C LEU A 73 -25.31 6.92 32.65
N GLY A 74 -25.10 5.93 33.53
CA GLY A 74 -26.14 4.99 33.93
C GLY A 74 -26.61 4.07 32.81
N VAL A 75 -25.75 3.79 31.82
CA VAL A 75 -26.10 2.91 30.70
C VAL A 75 -26.28 1.48 31.23
N PRO A 76 -27.44 0.84 31.03
CA PRO A 76 -27.66 -0.52 31.51
C PRO A 76 -26.65 -1.49 30.91
N GLY A 77 -26.16 -2.45 31.70
CA GLY A 77 -25.16 -3.45 31.25
C GLY A 77 -25.57 -4.20 29.98
N ALA A 78 -26.88 -4.45 29.79
CA ALA A 78 -27.41 -5.08 28.58
C ALA A 78 -27.12 -4.30 27.28
N TRP A 79 -26.93 -2.98 27.37
CA TRP A 79 -26.63 -2.12 26.22
C TRP A 79 -25.14 -1.92 25.99
N GLN A 80 -24.28 -2.24 26.97
CA GLN A 80 -22.83 -2.00 26.86
C GLN A 80 -22.20 -2.81 25.72
N ALA A 81 -22.46 -4.11 25.66
CA ALA A 81 -21.91 -4.99 24.63
C ALA A 81 -22.41 -4.65 23.20
N PRO A 82 -23.71 -4.41 22.95
CA PRO A 82 -24.18 -3.97 21.64
C PRO A 82 -23.56 -2.65 21.18
N VAL A 83 -23.47 -1.65 22.07
CA VAL A 83 -22.87 -0.34 21.75
C VAL A 83 -21.39 -0.52 21.38
N PHE A 84 -20.65 -1.29 22.17
CA PHE A 84 -19.25 -1.59 21.88
C PHE A 84 -19.08 -2.35 20.56
N GLY A 85 -19.93 -3.35 20.31
CA GLY A 85 -19.91 -4.13 19.07
C GLY A 85 -20.13 -3.25 17.83
N VAL A 86 -21.13 -2.37 17.86
CA VAL A 86 -21.43 -1.45 16.76
C VAL A 86 -20.32 -0.42 16.56
N LEU A 87 -19.81 0.18 17.64
CA LEU A 87 -18.71 1.15 17.56
C LEU A 87 -17.42 0.51 17.03
N GLY A 88 -17.06 -0.65 17.59
CA GLY A 88 -15.87 -1.40 17.18
C GLY A 88 -15.94 -1.82 15.71
N LEU A 89 -17.07 -2.41 15.29
CA LEU A 89 -17.26 -2.82 13.89
C LEU A 89 -17.22 -1.63 12.94
N THR A 90 -17.91 -0.53 13.27
CA THR A 90 -17.93 0.67 12.44
C THR A 90 -16.53 1.26 12.30
N TRP A 91 -15.80 1.38 13.41
CA TRP A 91 -14.42 1.88 13.39
C TRP A 91 -13.50 0.98 12.57
N PHE A 92 -13.62 -0.33 12.70
CA PHE A 92 -12.83 -1.31 11.95
C PHE A 92 -13.10 -1.25 10.43
N VAL A 93 -14.37 -1.15 10.03
CA VAL A 93 -14.76 -0.95 8.62
C VAL A 93 -14.17 0.35 8.07
N LEU A 94 -14.22 1.44 8.84
CA LEU A 94 -13.65 2.73 8.43
C LEU A 94 -12.12 2.67 8.32
N LEU A 95 -11.45 1.95 9.21
CA LEU A 95 -10.00 1.73 9.14
C LEU A 95 -9.61 1.07 7.83
N PHE A 96 -10.24 -0.05 7.46
CA PHE A 96 -9.89 -0.73 6.21
C PHE A 96 -10.17 0.10 4.97
N ARG A 97 -11.30 0.82 4.94
CA ARG A 97 -11.62 1.70 3.81
C ARG A 97 -10.59 2.81 3.64
N ARG A 98 -10.09 3.37 4.75
CA ARG A 98 -9.03 4.38 4.75
C ARG A 98 -7.68 3.79 4.34
N LEU A 99 -7.33 2.62 4.84
CA LEU A 99 -6.09 1.93 4.47
C LEU A 99 -6.05 1.61 2.97
N ALA A 100 -7.14 1.08 2.41
CA ALA A 100 -7.26 0.84 0.97
C ALA A 100 -7.17 2.14 0.15
N ALA A 101 -7.61 3.29 0.70
CA ALA A 101 -7.42 4.59 0.06
C ALA A 101 -5.95 5.02 0.03
N VAL A 102 -5.18 4.73 1.09
CA VAL A 102 -3.72 4.94 1.09
C VAL A 102 -3.08 4.08 -0.01
N GLY A 103 -3.49 2.82 -0.14
CA GLY A 103 -2.98 1.92 -1.17
C GLY A 103 -3.22 2.41 -2.59
N ARG A 104 -4.46 2.82 -2.90
CA ARG A 104 -4.79 3.40 -4.22
C ARG A 104 -3.94 4.63 -4.51
N GLN A 105 -3.74 5.49 -3.51
CA GLN A 105 -2.92 6.68 -3.67
C GLN A 105 -1.44 6.35 -3.85
N SER A 106 -0.94 5.36 -3.11
CA SER A 106 0.43 4.85 -3.26
C SER A 106 0.65 4.28 -4.66
N ALA A 107 -0.28 3.47 -5.17
CA ALA A 107 -0.21 2.97 -6.54
C ALA A 107 -0.22 4.12 -7.57
N ALA A 108 -1.05 5.14 -7.36
CA ALA A 108 -1.08 6.31 -8.24
C ALA A 108 0.24 7.11 -8.24
N GLU A 109 0.89 7.29 -7.08
CA GLU A 109 2.22 7.90 -6.99
C GLU A 109 3.26 7.07 -7.74
N LEU A 110 3.27 5.75 -7.51
CA LEU A 110 4.20 4.81 -8.13
C LEU A 110 4.10 4.83 -9.66
N GLN A 111 2.88 4.95 -10.20
CA GLN A 111 2.68 5.10 -11.66
C GLN A 111 3.28 6.39 -12.22
N ARG A 112 3.48 7.42 -11.40
CA ARG A 112 4.19 8.65 -11.76
C ARG A 112 5.70 8.57 -11.47
N GLY A 113 6.21 7.40 -11.07
CA GLY A 113 7.64 7.15 -10.87
C GLY A 113 8.21 7.68 -9.56
N TYR A 114 7.35 8.05 -8.61
CA TYR A 114 7.77 8.48 -7.29
C TYR A 114 6.93 7.83 -6.19
N THR A 115 7.39 7.94 -4.95
CA THR A 115 6.60 7.65 -3.76
C THR A 115 6.89 8.67 -2.69
N THR A 116 5.89 8.98 -1.89
CA THR A 116 6.02 9.75 -0.64
C THR A 116 6.01 8.86 0.60
N LEU A 117 5.66 7.58 0.43
CA LEU A 117 5.49 6.60 1.49
C LEU A 117 6.31 5.34 1.19
N VAL A 118 7.17 4.98 2.12
CA VAL A 118 7.94 3.73 2.09
C VAL A 118 7.36 2.81 3.16
N LEU A 119 6.91 1.62 2.76
CA LEU A 119 6.51 0.57 3.68
C LEU A 119 7.64 -0.42 3.88
N ASP A 120 8.11 -0.55 5.12
CA ASP A 120 9.06 -1.61 5.50
C ASP A 120 8.36 -2.97 5.73
N PHE A 121 7.05 -2.92 5.98
CA PHE A 121 6.23 -4.09 6.33
C PHE A 121 4.77 -3.87 5.90
N GLY A 122 4.12 -4.96 5.47
CA GLY A 122 2.69 -5.03 5.24
C GLY A 122 2.21 -4.58 3.86
N GLY A 123 0.89 -4.42 3.76
CA GLY A 123 0.21 -4.00 2.54
C GLY A 123 -1.04 -3.19 2.87
N PHE A 124 -1.65 -2.60 1.86
CA PHE A 124 -2.82 -1.74 2.03
C PHE A 124 -4.16 -2.45 1.86
N TRP A 125 -4.14 -3.66 1.30
CA TRP A 125 -5.32 -4.44 0.96
C TRP A 125 -5.32 -5.80 1.67
N VAL A 126 -6.52 -6.31 1.97
CA VAL A 126 -6.73 -7.59 2.65
C VAL A 126 -6.93 -8.69 1.61
N GLY A 127 -6.26 -9.82 1.77
CA GLY A 127 -6.43 -11.00 0.92
C GLY A 127 -5.68 -10.96 -0.42
N GLU A 128 -4.84 -9.96 -0.66
CA GLU A 128 -4.00 -9.85 -1.85
C GLU A 128 -2.60 -10.41 -1.60
N GLY A 129 -2.18 -11.36 -2.44
CA GLY A 129 -0.80 -11.84 -2.60
C GLY A 129 -0.17 -12.53 -1.40
N PRO A 130 1.13 -12.89 -1.50
CA PRO A 130 1.88 -13.46 -0.38
C PRO A 130 2.05 -12.48 0.80
N LEU A 131 1.61 -11.22 0.67
CA LEU A 131 1.67 -10.20 1.72
C LEU A 131 0.60 -10.34 2.80
N THR A 132 -0.47 -11.09 2.52
CA THR A 132 -1.61 -11.25 3.44
C THR A 132 -1.79 -12.69 3.93
N LEU A 133 -1.04 -13.64 3.36
CA LEU A 133 -1.15 -15.06 3.62
C LEU A 133 0.24 -15.66 3.89
N SER A 134 0.49 -16.03 5.16
CA SER A 134 1.64 -16.78 5.71
C SER A 134 2.75 -15.97 6.40
N GLY A 135 3.42 -16.62 7.36
CA GLY A 135 4.31 -16.05 8.40
C GLY A 135 5.57 -15.33 7.95
N ASP A 136 5.74 -15.07 6.65
CA ASP A 136 6.73 -14.16 6.06
C ASP A 136 6.03 -12.85 5.67
N MET A 137 5.46 -12.18 6.67
CA MET A 137 4.77 -10.89 6.60
C MET A 137 5.62 -9.74 6.00
N ARG A 138 6.85 -10.02 5.57
CA ARG A 138 7.75 -9.09 4.89
C ARG A 138 7.38 -9.00 3.41
N ALA A 139 6.44 -8.13 3.12
CA ALA A 139 6.43 -7.45 1.84
C ALA A 139 7.77 -6.74 1.68
N ALA A 140 8.72 -7.34 0.97
CA ALA A 140 9.94 -6.64 0.58
C ALA A 140 9.55 -5.69 -0.57
N TRP A 141 8.87 -4.60 -0.23
CA TRP A 141 8.71 -3.51 -1.16
C TRP A 141 10.10 -2.95 -1.49
N ASP A 142 10.46 -2.99 -2.76
CA ASP A 142 11.70 -2.41 -3.23
C ASP A 142 11.42 -1.10 -3.95
N TYR A 143 11.34 -0.01 -3.18
CA TYR A 143 11.13 1.33 -3.73
C TYR A 143 12.40 1.94 -4.35
N ARG A 144 13.53 1.21 -4.43
CA ARG A 144 14.78 1.81 -4.93
C ARG A 144 14.65 2.25 -6.39
N GLY A 145 13.80 1.63 -7.19
CA GLY A 145 13.55 2.03 -8.58
C GLY A 145 12.75 3.34 -8.75
N THR A 146 12.21 3.95 -7.68
CA THR A 146 11.42 5.19 -7.76
C THR A 146 12.07 6.36 -7.02
N TRP A 147 11.69 7.58 -7.41
CA TRP A 147 12.01 8.78 -6.63
C TRP A 147 11.32 8.72 -5.26
N HIS A 148 12.07 8.93 -4.18
CA HIS A 148 11.46 9.14 -2.87
C HIS A 148 11.39 10.65 -2.63
N LEU A 149 10.18 11.18 -2.52
CA LEU A 149 9.93 12.60 -2.34
C LEU A 149 9.34 12.88 -0.96
N ASN A 150 9.67 14.04 -0.41
CA ASN A 150 9.01 14.52 0.79
C ASN A 150 7.54 14.84 0.49
N HIS A 151 6.64 14.36 1.34
CA HIS A 151 5.20 14.48 1.13
C HIS A 151 4.64 15.92 1.23
N ARG A 152 5.39 16.87 1.80
CA ARG A 152 4.89 18.24 2.03
C ARG A 152 5.22 19.17 0.88
N ASP A 153 6.48 19.15 0.46
CA ASP A 153 7.07 20.14 -0.46
C ASP A 153 7.68 19.48 -1.71
N GLY A 154 7.76 18.15 -1.77
CA GLY A 154 8.25 17.41 -2.93
C GLY A 154 9.76 17.38 -3.07
N HIS A 155 10.52 17.86 -2.08
CA HIS A 155 11.98 17.78 -2.18
C HIS A 155 12.45 16.33 -2.21
N VAL A 156 13.55 16.08 -2.92
CA VAL A 156 14.09 14.74 -3.10
C VAL A 156 14.70 14.24 -1.79
N LEU A 157 14.20 13.10 -1.31
CA LEU A 157 14.79 12.33 -0.23
C LEU A 157 15.74 11.26 -0.75
N ARG A 158 15.42 10.64 -1.90
CA ARG A 158 16.26 9.64 -2.56
C ARG A 158 16.02 9.60 -4.07
N ALA A 159 17.11 9.51 -4.83
CA ALA A 159 17.06 9.26 -6.28
C ALA A 159 16.83 7.78 -6.60
N PRO A 160 16.22 7.46 -7.76
CA PRO A 160 15.99 6.09 -8.17
C PRO A 160 17.28 5.39 -8.63
N ASP A 161 17.40 4.10 -8.28
CA ASP A 161 18.34 3.17 -8.88
C ASP A 161 17.77 2.67 -10.22
N ARG A 162 18.43 3.05 -11.32
CA ARG A 162 18.00 2.75 -12.70
C ARG A 162 18.17 1.28 -13.08
N SER A 163 18.89 0.50 -12.28
CA SER A 163 19.05 -0.94 -12.50
C SER A 163 17.84 -1.75 -12.01
N ILE A 164 16.94 -1.13 -11.23
CA ILE A 164 15.79 -1.77 -10.60
C ILE A 164 14.50 -1.27 -11.26
N ASP A 165 13.64 -2.19 -11.69
CA ASP A 165 12.31 -1.82 -12.15
C ASP A 165 11.46 -1.31 -10.98
N PRO A 166 10.83 -0.14 -11.13
CA PRO A 166 10.07 0.47 -10.05
C PRO A 166 8.86 -0.39 -9.64
N PRO A 167 8.43 -0.34 -8.37
CA PRO A 167 7.12 -0.82 -8.00
C PRO A 167 6.02 -0.05 -8.72
N GLY A 168 4.91 -0.72 -9.02
CA GLY A 168 3.78 -0.14 -9.77
C GLY A 168 2.98 -1.21 -10.50
N MET A 169 2.01 -0.80 -11.33
CA MET A 169 1.18 -1.77 -12.06
C MET A 169 1.83 -2.16 -13.38
N TYR A 170 1.90 -3.46 -13.63
CA TYR A 170 2.43 -4.04 -14.87
C TYR A 170 1.43 -5.05 -15.42
N PRO A 171 1.50 -5.43 -16.72
CA PRO A 171 0.74 -6.57 -17.22
C PRO A 171 0.90 -7.79 -16.32
N SER A 172 -0.21 -8.42 -15.96
CA SER A 172 -0.23 -9.52 -15.01
C SER A 172 0.27 -10.83 -15.66
N PRO A 173 1.19 -11.56 -15.02
CA PRO A 173 1.51 -12.92 -15.43
C PRO A 173 0.43 -13.94 -15.02
N HIS A 174 -0.50 -13.57 -14.13
CA HIS A 174 -1.52 -14.45 -13.58
C HIS A 174 -2.90 -14.26 -14.22
N ARG A 175 -3.21 -13.05 -14.72
CA ARG A 175 -4.49 -12.68 -15.34
C ARG A 175 -4.27 -11.93 -16.66
N PRO A 176 -4.27 -12.64 -17.82
CA PRO A 176 -4.10 -12.01 -19.12
C PRO A 176 -5.09 -10.87 -19.35
N GLY A 177 -4.60 -9.74 -19.86
CA GLY A 177 -5.41 -8.55 -20.13
C GLY A 177 -5.65 -7.63 -18.93
N GLN A 178 -5.20 -8.00 -17.73
CA GLN A 178 -5.23 -7.16 -16.54
C GLN A 178 -3.83 -6.68 -16.16
N TYR A 179 -3.79 -5.57 -15.43
CA TYR A 179 -2.59 -5.14 -14.72
C TYR A 179 -2.57 -5.72 -13.31
N GLU A 180 -1.38 -6.04 -12.81
CA GLU A 180 -1.13 -6.50 -11.45
C GLU A 180 -0.03 -5.67 -10.79
N LEU A 181 -0.15 -5.44 -9.48
CA LEU A 181 0.83 -4.67 -8.73
C LEU A 181 2.12 -5.48 -8.49
N TRP A 182 3.22 -4.94 -8.97
CA TRP A 182 4.58 -5.37 -8.68
C TRP A 182 5.16 -4.52 -7.54
N THR A 183 5.71 -5.18 -6.53
CA THR A 183 6.28 -4.52 -5.33
C THR A 183 7.74 -4.09 -5.49
N GLY A 184 8.35 -4.32 -6.66
CA GLY A 184 9.80 -4.21 -6.86
C GLY A 184 10.52 -5.56 -6.66
N ALA A 185 9.89 -6.52 -5.96
CA ALA A 185 10.45 -7.84 -5.71
C ALA A 185 9.48 -9.01 -5.98
N THR A 186 8.18 -8.82 -5.74
CA THR A 186 7.15 -9.84 -5.94
C THR A 186 5.84 -9.26 -6.46
N TRP A 187 5.03 -10.10 -7.10
CA TRP A 187 3.65 -9.80 -7.49
C TRP A 187 2.70 -9.88 -6.30
N LEU A 188 1.79 -8.91 -6.20
CA LEU A 188 0.85 -8.78 -5.09
C LEU A 188 -0.52 -9.43 -5.35
N GLY A 189 -0.90 -9.74 -6.58
CA GLY A 189 -2.29 -10.12 -6.87
C GLY A 189 -3.31 -9.01 -6.62
N HIS A 190 -2.86 -7.74 -6.58
CA HIS A 190 -3.73 -6.57 -6.68
C HIS A 190 -3.92 -6.27 -8.17
N TYR A 191 -5.16 -6.34 -8.66
CA TYR A 191 -5.45 -6.21 -10.08
C TYR A 191 -6.17 -4.90 -10.42
N ALA A 192 -5.87 -4.35 -11.60
CA ALA A 192 -6.63 -3.27 -12.23
C ALA A 192 -6.88 -3.61 -13.71
N ASP A 193 -7.95 -3.04 -14.26
CA ASP A 193 -8.27 -3.12 -15.69
C ASP A 193 -7.38 -2.18 -16.52
#